data_AF-A0A914YCV8-F1
#
_entry.id   AF-A0A914YCV8-F1
#
_cell.length_a   1.000
_cell.length_b   1.000
_cell.length_c   1.000
_cell.angle_alpha   90.00
_cell.angle_beta   90.00
_cell.angle_gamma   90.00
#
_symmetry.space_group_name_H-M   'P 1'
#
loop_
_entity.id
_entity.type
_entity.pdbx_description
1 polymer ?
#
loop_
_entity_poly.entity_id
_entity_poly.type
_entity_poly.pdbx_seq_one_letter_code
_entity_poly.pdbx_strand_id
1 'polypeptide(L)'
;MLNIKCEDDLLKEGITREIINRIQQCRKSGKLTHFDHATIHIVGLEPNSLLENVIAEQKDAIKNQTNSTVIVGEVSEKYSISCKESAKIKDITFDLCLLTDNSV
;
A
#
# COMPACT_ATOMS: atom_id res chain seq x y z
N MET A 1 2.59 2.62 33.27
CA MET A 1 2.77 1.76 32.09
C MET A 1 2.08 2.41 30.89
N LEU A 2 2.53 3.62 30.49
CA LEU A 2 1.84 4.50 29.53
C LEU A 2 2.70 4.87 28.29
N ASN A 3 3.94 4.39 28.21
CA ASN A 3 4.88 4.88 27.19
C ASN A 3 4.88 4.05 25.90
N ILE A 4 4.76 2.72 26.00
CA ILE A 4 5.01 1.80 24.87
C ILE A 4 3.84 1.80 23.88
N LYS A 5 2.60 1.86 24.38
CA LYS A 5 1.39 1.79 23.52
C LYS A 5 1.23 3.03 22.63
N CYS A 6 1.54 4.22 23.15
CA CYS A 6 1.52 5.45 22.34
C CYS A 6 2.55 5.42 21.21
N GLU A 7 3.75 4.87 21.46
CA GLU A 7 4.80 4.78 20.44
C GLU A 7 4.40 3.85 19.29
N ASP A 8 3.79 2.72 19.60
CA ASP A 8 3.30 1.78 18.59
C ASP A 8 2.16 2.38 17.76
N ASP A 9 1.18 3.02 18.39
CA ASP A 9 0.04 3.64 17.70
C ASP A 9 0.50 4.76 16.75
N LEU A 10 1.44 5.61 17.18
CA LEU A 10 2.03 6.66 16.34
C LEU A 10 2.81 6.08 15.15
N LEU A 11 3.52 4.97 15.36
CA LEU A 11 4.23 4.28 14.29
C LEU A 11 3.25 3.70 13.25
N LYS A 12 2.16 3.06 13.71
CA LYS A 12 1.11 2.54 12.84
C LYS A 12 0.46 3.64 12.01
N GLU A 13 0.13 4.78 12.62
CA GLU A 13 -0.42 5.93 11.92
C GLU A 13 0.55 6.46 10.86
N GLY A 14 1.83 6.61 11.22
CA GLY A 14 2.89 7.06 10.30
C GLY A 14 3.04 6.14 9.09
N ILE A 15 3.06 4.82 9.31
CA ILE A 15 3.11 3.81 8.25
C ILE A 15 1.89 3.90 7.34
N THR A 16 0.70 3.94 7.93
CA THR A 16 -0.57 3.98 7.19
C THR A 16 -0.63 5.20 6.29
N ARG A 17 -0.25 6.38 6.82
CA ARG A 17 -0.21 7.63 6.06
C ARG A 17 0.77 7.56 4.90
N GLU A 18 1.96 6.99 5.11
CA GLU A 18 2.94 6.85 4.04
C GLU A 18 2.42 5.95 2.91
N ILE A 19 1.81 4.81 3.24
CA ILE A 19 1.21 3.91 2.24
C ILE A 19 0.13 4.63 1.44
N ILE A 20 -0.77 5.35 2.10
CA ILE A 20 -1.83 6.13 1.43
C ILE A 20 -1.24 7.14 0.45
N ASN A 21 -0.21 7.88 0.87
CA ASN A 21 0.46 8.87 0.02
C ASN A 21 1.06 8.21 -1.23
N ARG A 22 1.73 7.06 -1.08
CA ARG A 22 2.33 6.33 -2.21
C ARG A 22 1.29 5.77 -3.16
N ILE A 23 0.18 5.24 -2.63
CA ILE A 23 -0.95 4.79 -3.46
C ILE A 23 -1.51 5.97 -4.26
N GLN A 24 -1.75 7.11 -3.61
CA GLN A 24 -2.25 8.31 -4.29
C GLN A 24 -1.27 8.82 -5.35
N GLN A 25 0.04 8.75 -5.10
CA GLN A 25 1.06 9.06 -6.10
C GLN A 25 0.96 8.11 -7.31
N CYS A 26 0.86 6.80 -7.08
CA CYS A 26 0.71 5.85 -8.19
C CYS A 26 -0.59 6.06 -8.97
N ARG A 27 -1.70 6.36 -8.29
CA ARG A 27 -2.97 6.69 -8.96
C ARG A 27 -2.85 7.91 -9.87
N LYS A 28 -2.16 8.97 -9.42
CA LYS A 28 -1.87 10.16 -10.24
C LYS A 28 -1.03 9.80 -11.47
N SER A 29 0.02 9.01 -11.29
CA SER A 29 0.88 8.55 -12.39
C SER A 29 0.12 7.69 -13.39
N GLY A 30 -0.78 6.82 -12.90
CA GLY A 30 -1.71 6.02 -13.72
C GLY A 30 -2.91 6.80 -14.29
N LYS A 31 -2.96 8.13 -14.09
CA LYS A 31 -4.06 9.02 -14.54
C LYS A 31 -5.46 8.59 -14.04
N LEU A 32 -5.52 7.94 -12.88
CA LEU A 32 -6.77 7.57 -12.25
C LEU A 32 -7.40 8.76 -11.54
N THR A 33 -8.71 8.90 -11.69
CA THR A 33 -9.54 9.86 -10.95
C THR A 33 -9.91 9.30 -9.58
N HIS A 34 -10.65 10.05 -8.77
CA HIS A 34 -11.10 9.58 -7.44
C HIS A 34 -12.24 8.55 -7.53
N PHE A 35 -12.96 8.49 -8.66
CA PHE A 35 -14.04 7.53 -8.88
C PHE A 35 -13.54 6.17 -9.36
N ASP A 36 -12.34 6.12 -9.96
CA ASP A 36 -11.79 4.89 -10.50
C ASP A 36 -11.37 3.93 -9.38
N HIS A 37 -11.84 2.69 -9.45
CA HIS A 37 -11.34 1.65 -8.57
C HIS A 37 -9.96 1.17 -9.05
N ALA A 38 -9.05 0.91 -8.12
CA ALA A 38 -7.71 0.41 -8.42
C ALA A 38 -7.34 -0.79 -7.55
N THR A 39 -6.45 -1.64 -8.05
CA THR A 39 -5.81 -2.69 -7.25
C THR A 39 -4.32 -2.40 -7.12
N ILE A 40 -3.85 -2.33 -5.88
CA ILE A 40 -2.45 -2.11 -5.53
C ILE A 40 -1.90 -3.40 -4.93
N HIS A 41 -0.80 -3.88 -5.48
CA HIS A 41 0.00 -4.94 -4.88
C HIS A 41 1.17 -4.35 -4.12
N ILE A 42 1.38 -4.80 -2.89
CA ILE A 42 2.56 -4.48 -2.10
C ILE A 42 3.45 -5.73 -2.07
N VAL A 43 4.63 -5.62 -2.67
CA VAL A 43 5.60 -6.72 -2.83
C VAL A 43 6.90 -6.43 -2.09
N GLY A 44 7.65 -7.49 -1.76
CA GLY A 44 8.93 -7.38 -1.05
C GLY A 44 8.79 -7.25 0.47
N LEU A 45 7.62 -7.55 1.03
CA LEU A 45 7.45 -7.63 2.48
C LEU A 45 7.87 -9.01 2.99
N GLU A 46 8.62 -9.00 4.09
CA GLU A 46 8.88 -10.20 4.87
C GLU A 46 7.58 -10.71 5.52
N PRO A 47 7.29 -12.02 5.46
CA PRO A 47 6.11 -12.60 6.09
C PRO A 47 6.08 -12.33 7.61
N ASN A 48 4.90 -12.00 8.14
CA ASN A 48 4.65 -11.59 9.52
C ASN A 48 5.42 -10.35 9.98
N SER A 49 5.94 -9.54 9.04
CA SER A 49 6.58 -8.28 9.39
C SER A 49 5.60 -7.29 10.01
N LEU A 50 6.12 -6.34 10.79
CA LEU A 50 5.30 -5.24 11.33
C LEU A 50 4.51 -4.54 10.21
N LEU A 51 5.13 -4.32 9.06
CA LEU A 51 4.52 -3.61 7.95
C LEU A 51 3.35 -4.39 7.34
N GLU A 52 3.50 -5.71 7.14
CA GLU A 52 2.40 -6.56 6.68
C GLU A 52 1.22 -6.54 7.66
N ASN A 53 1.49 -6.65 8.97
CA ASN A 53 0.46 -6.61 10.00
C ASN A 53 -0.27 -5.27 10.01
N VAL A 54 0.44 -4.15 9.90
CA VAL A 54 -0.17 -2.81 9.84
C VAL A 54 -1.03 -2.64 8.60
N ILE A 55 -0.58 -3.11 7.44
CA ILE A 55 -1.37 -3.08 6.19
C ILE A 55 -2.65 -3.91 6.36
N ALA A 56 -2.55 -5.09 6.95
CA ALA A 56 -3.69 -5.96 7.20
C ALA A 56 -4.70 -5.33 8.17
N GLU A 57 -4.23 -4.76 9.29
CA GLU A 57 -5.05 -4.08 10.30
C GLU A 57 -5.73 -2.81 9.74
N GLN A 58 -5.04 -2.06 8.86
CA GLN A 58 -5.49 -0.76 8.35
C GLN A 58 -6.07 -0.82 6.94
N LYS A 59 -6.36 -2.03 6.43
CA LYS A 59 -6.80 -2.27 5.05
C LYS A 59 -8.02 -1.44 4.67
N ASP A 60 -9.02 -1.36 5.55
CA ASP A 60 -10.25 -0.60 5.30
C ASP A 60 -9.99 0.91 5.29
N ALA A 61 -9.15 1.40 6.20
CA ALA A 61 -8.77 2.82 6.25
C ALA A 61 -8.04 3.23 4.96
N ILE A 62 -7.11 2.41 4.48
CA ILE A 62 -6.39 2.63 3.23
C ILE A 62 -7.38 2.59 2.05
N LYS A 63 -8.25 1.60 1.98
CA LYS A 63 -9.26 1.47 0.92
C LYS A 63 -10.18 2.68 0.86
N ASN A 64 -10.72 3.11 1.99
CA ASN A 64 -11.65 4.23 2.06
C ASN A 64 -10.99 5.55 1.64
N GLN A 65 -9.72 5.77 1.99
CA GLN A 65 -9.01 7.01 1.65
C GLN A 65 -8.45 7.03 0.21
N THR A 66 -8.24 5.88 -0.39
CA THR A 66 -7.59 5.78 -1.71
C THR A 66 -8.50 5.25 -2.81
N ASN A 67 -9.71 4.79 -2.48
CA ASN A 67 -10.59 4.03 -3.37
C ASN A 67 -9.84 2.89 -4.10
N SER A 68 -8.94 2.22 -3.37
CA SER A 68 -8.07 1.17 -3.91
C SER A 68 -8.09 -0.07 -3.03
N THR A 69 -8.18 -1.24 -3.65
CA THR A 69 -7.99 -2.51 -2.97
C THR A 69 -6.49 -2.79 -2.84
N VAL A 70 -6.04 -3.09 -1.62
CA VAL A 70 -4.64 -3.45 -1.34
C VAL A 70 -4.52 -4.96 -1.17
N ILE A 71 -3.54 -5.52 -1.85
CA ILE A 71 -3.16 -6.94 -1.79
C ILE A 71 -1.68 -6.99 -1.42
N VAL A 72 -1.33 -7.79 -0.41
CA VAL A 72 0.07 -8.06 -0.05
C VAL A 72 0.48 -9.35 -0.74
N GLY A 73 1.66 -9.36 -1.36
CA GLY A 73 2.20 -10.51 -2.06
C GLY A 73 2.25 -10.34 -3.58
N GLU A 74 2.60 -11.42 -4.25
CA GLU A 74 3.03 -11.41 -5.65
C GLU A 74 2.01 -10.81 -6.62
N VAL A 75 2.54 -10.17 -7.66
CA VAL A 75 1.75 -9.68 -8.79
C VAL A 75 1.54 -10.84 -9.75
N SER A 76 0.27 -11.14 -10.07
CA SER A 76 -0.04 -12.12 -11.11
C SER A 76 0.41 -11.61 -12.49
N GLU A 77 1.05 -12.47 -13.29
CA GLU A 77 1.54 -12.16 -14.64
C GLU A 77 0.45 -11.70 -15.63
N LYS A 78 -0.83 -11.87 -15.25
CA LYS A 78 -1.98 -11.48 -16.08
C LYS A 78 -2.19 -9.96 -16.17
N TYR A 79 -1.59 -9.19 -15.27
CA TYR A 79 -1.79 -7.75 -15.18
C TYR A 79 -0.55 -6.97 -15.62
N SER A 80 -0.74 -5.84 -16.28
CA SER A 80 0.34 -4.89 -16.51
C SER A 80 0.48 -3.95 -15.32
N ILE A 81 1.73 -3.71 -14.92
CA ILE A 81 2.06 -2.71 -13.91
C ILE A 81 2.01 -1.33 -14.58
N SER A 82 1.01 -0.52 -14.22
CA SER A 82 0.87 0.85 -14.74
C SER A 82 1.70 1.87 -13.96
N CYS A 83 1.97 1.58 -12.68
CA CYS A 83 2.88 2.35 -11.84
C CYS A 83 3.59 1.43 -10.86
N LYS A 84 4.88 1.67 -10.66
CA LYS A 84 5.69 1.04 -9.61
C LYS A 84 6.38 2.12 -8.79
N GLU A 85 6.17 2.12 -7.49
CA GLU A 85 6.81 3.04 -6.55
C GLU A 85 7.51 2.23 -5.46
N SER A 86 8.82 2.42 -5.33
CA SER A 86 9.60 1.84 -4.24
C SER A 86 9.55 2.76 -3.02
N ALA A 87 9.27 2.19 -1.86
CA ALA A 87 9.23 2.92 -0.60
C ALA A 87 10.14 2.24 0.43
N LYS A 88 10.71 3.06 1.32
CA LYS A 88 11.50 2.60 2.45
C LYS A 88 10.92 3.21 3.73
N ILE A 89 10.53 2.35 4.67
CA ILE A 89 10.12 2.76 6.00
C ILE A 89 11.06 2.10 6.99
N LYS A 90 11.81 2.92 7.74
CA LYS A 90 12.94 2.46 8.58
C LYS A 90 13.92 1.64 7.74
N ASP A 91 14.10 0.35 8.04
CA ASP A 91 15.00 -0.57 7.32
C ASP A 91 14.27 -1.53 6.38
N ILE A 92 12.95 -1.38 6.22
CA ILE A 92 12.13 -2.21 5.35
C ILE A 92 11.92 -1.48 4.02
N THR A 93 12.26 -2.15 2.92
CA THR A 93 12.00 -1.67 1.56
C THR A 93 10.92 -2.52 0.93
N PHE A 94 9.98 -1.89 0.23
CA PHE A 94 8.88 -2.56 -0.45
C PHE A 94 8.50 -1.79 -1.70
N ASP A 95 7.87 -2.48 -2.64
CA ASP A 95 7.34 -1.84 -3.85
C ASP A 95 5.82 -1.85 -3.83
N LEU A 96 5.21 -0.73 -4.23
CA LEU A 96 3.80 -0.64 -4.56
C LEU A 96 3.64 -0.70 -6.07
N CYS A 97 2.87 -1.67 -6.52
CA CYS A 97 2.56 -1.89 -7.93
C CYS A 97 1.07 -1.63 -8.16
N LEU A 98 0.74 -0.56 -8.89
CA LEU A 98 -0.59 -0.36 -9.43
C LEU A 98 -0.77 -1.24 -10.66
N LEU A 99 -1.79 -2.07 -10.63
CA LEU A 99 -2.14 -2.94 -11.73
C LEU A 99 -3.32 -2.38 -12.53
N THR A 100 -3.24 -2.52 -13.84
CA THR A 100 -4.37 -2.31 -14.74
C THR A 100 -4.65 -3.61 -15.48
N ASP A 101 -5.94 -3.93 -15.65
CA ASP A 101 -6.34 -5.05 -16.52
C ASP A 101 -5.76 -4.84 -17.92
N ASN A 102 -5.06 -5.85 -18.42
CA ASN A 102 -4.71 -5.95 -19.83
C ASN A 102 -5.97 -6.35 -20.62
N SER A 103 -6.98 -5.48 -20.62
CA SER A 103 -8.09 -5.60 -21.56
C SER A 103 -7.61 -5.07 -22.90
N VAL A 104 -7.03 -5.98 -23.70
CA VAL A 104 -6.88 -5.81 -25.15
C VAL A 104 -8.22 -6.06 -25.82
#